data_AF-A0A7V5ZD37-F1
#
_entry.id   AF-A0A7V5ZD37-F1
#
_cell.length_a   1.000
_cell.length_b   1.000
_cell.length_c   1.000
_cell.angle_alpha   90.00
_cell.angle_beta   90.00
_cell.angle_gamma   90.00
#
_symmetry.space_group_name_H-M   'P 1'
#
loop_
_entity.id
_entity.type
_entity.pdbx_description
1 polymer ?
#
loop_
_entity_poly.entity_id
_entity_poly.type
_entity_poly.pdbx_seq_one_letter_code
_entity_poly.pdbx_strand_id
1 'polypeptide(L)'
;MRRLVMKLFWLESALALAGFLLLGVRVRVQGLRWSQLLYPTWQDTLLGGLLTLVMLALALTGSFAAERWAAWAFLKRWMLQVAPLFSTIRLRDMVMLSVVAGFGEEILFRGVLQPIAGIWLASALFAAVHVLRWDSDGVKMMLFYLPFGLLLGGLYALTGNLWGSCVAHTLYDL
;
A
#
# COMPACT_ATOMS: atom_id res chain seq x y z
N MET A 1 23.10 3.27 2.55
CA MET A 1 22.14 2.65 1.60
C MET A 1 21.71 1.25 2.05
N ARG A 2 22.58 0.24 2.15
CA ARG A 2 22.21 -1.14 2.55
C ARG A 2 21.45 -1.25 3.89
N ARG A 3 21.80 -0.43 4.89
CA ARG A 3 21.10 -0.40 6.20
C ARG A 3 19.66 0.13 6.11
N LEU A 4 19.37 1.07 5.22
CA LEU A 4 18.02 1.64 5.06
C LEU A 4 17.10 0.64 4.34
N VAL A 5 17.58 0.05 3.24
CA VAL A 5 16.86 -1.02 2.52
C VAL A 5 16.54 -2.19 3.44
N MET A 6 17.48 -2.59 4.29
CA MET A 6 17.25 -3.66 5.26
C MET A 6 16.22 -3.27 6.34
N LYS A 7 16.24 -2.03 6.83
CA LYS A 7 15.22 -1.53 7.77
C LYS A 7 13.82 -1.54 7.16
N LEU A 8 13.69 -1.06 5.91
CA LEU A 8 12.42 -1.05 5.19
C LEU A 8 11.90 -2.47 5.00
N PHE A 9 12.75 -3.38 4.50
CA PHE A 9 12.41 -4.79 4.33
C PHE A 9 11.90 -5.42 5.64
N TRP A 10 12.59 -5.20 6.76
CA TRP A 10 12.17 -5.73 8.06
C TRP A 10 10.86 -5.13 8.55
N LEU A 11 10.63 -3.85 8.31
CA LEU A 11 9.37 -3.21 8.66
C LEU A 11 8.21 -3.74 7.83
N GLU A 12 8.37 -3.89 6.51
CA GLU A 12 7.34 -4.47 5.65
C GLU A 12 7.03 -5.91 6.05
N SER A 13 8.08 -6.69 6.30
CA SER A 13 7.93 -8.07 6.78
C SER A 13 7.20 -8.13 8.12
N ALA A 14 7.51 -7.22 9.05
CA ALA A 14 6.86 -7.15 10.36
C ALA A 14 5.38 -6.73 10.25
N LEU A 15 5.06 -5.76 9.40
CA LEU A 15 3.68 -5.34 9.15
C LEU A 15 2.87 -6.43 8.45
N ALA A 16 3.47 -7.12 7.48
CA ALA A 16 2.87 -8.27 6.83
C ALA A 16 2.57 -9.37 7.86
N LEU A 17 3.56 -9.76 8.68
CA LEU A 17 3.39 -10.72 9.78
C LEU A 17 2.28 -10.31 10.73
N ALA A 18 2.25 -9.06 11.18
CA ALA A 18 1.19 -8.53 12.03
C ALA A 18 -0.19 -8.63 11.34
N GLY A 19 -0.27 -8.26 10.06
CA GLY A 19 -1.48 -8.39 9.25
C GLY A 19 -1.99 -9.83 9.22
N PHE A 20 -1.14 -10.79 8.84
CA PHE A 20 -1.53 -12.21 8.76
C PHE A 20 -1.97 -12.76 10.13
N LEU A 21 -1.24 -12.45 11.21
CA LEU A 21 -1.58 -12.89 12.56
C LEU A 21 -2.92 -12.31 13.03
N LEU A 22 -3.12 -11.00 12.87
CA LEU A 22 -4.34 -10.32 13.29
C LEU A 22 -5.54 -10.75 12.45
N LEU A 23 -5.37 -10.96 11.14
CA LEU A 23 -6.43 -11.51 10.30
C LEU A 23 -6.76 -12.95 10.70
N GLY A 24 -5.75 -13.77 11.04
CA GLY A 24 -5.98 -15.10 11.59
C GLY A 24 -6.81 -15.11 12.87
N VAL A 25 -6.53 -14.18 13.79
CA VAL A 25 -7.34 -13.98 15.00
C VAL A 25 -8.77 -13.59 14.62
N ARG A 26 -8.95 -12.60 13.74
CA ARG A 26 -10.28 -12.17 13.26
C ARG A 26 -11.05 -13.33 12.65
N VAL A 27 -10.43 -14.09 11.75
CA VAL A 27 -11.00 -15.27 11.09
C VAL A 27 -11.50 -16.26 12.14
N ARG A 28 -10.68 -16.52 13.17
CA ARG A 28 -11.01 -17.48 14.22
C ARG A 28 -12.13 -17.01 15.15
N VAL A 29 -12.14 -15.71 15.50
CA VAL A 29 -13.12 -15.11 16.41
C VAL A 29 -14.49 -14.93 15.73
N GLN A 30 -14.50 -14.53 14.46
CA GLN A 30 -15.73 -14.24 13.71
C GLN A 30 -16.27 -15.46 12.95
N GLY A 31 -15.62 -16.63 13.06
CA GLY A 31 -16.04 -17.85 12.34
C GLY A 31 -15.96 -17.72 10.81
N LEU A 32 -15.07 -16.84 10.31
CA LEU A 32 -14.87 -16.63 8.88
C LEU A 32 -13.94 -17.71 8.32
N ARG A 33 -13.79 -17.74 6.99
CA ARG A 33 -12.77 -18.52 6.29
C ARG A 33 -11.87 -17.59 5.51
N TRP A 34 -10.58 -17.91 5.45
CA TRP A 34 -9.61 -17.20 4.61
C TRP A 34 -10.08 -17.09 3.15
N SER A 35 -10.67 -18.17 2.63
CA SER A 35 -11.22 -18.22 1.27
C SER A 35 -12.41 -17.30 1.02
N GLN A 36 -13.01 -16.70 2.06
CA GLN A 36 -14.06 -15.69 1.91
C GLN A 36 -13.50 -14.27 1.87
N LEU A 37 -12.28 -14.08 2.35
CA LEU A 37 -11.65 -12.77 2.50
C LEU A 37 -10.58 -12.51 1.44
N LEU A 38 -9.87 -13.56 1.02
CA LEU A 38 -8.83 -13.50 0.01
C LEU A 38 -8.96 -14.72 -0.91
N TYR A 39 -9.42 -14.49 -2.13
CA TYR A 39 -9.49 -15.53 -3.16
C TYR A 39 -9.28 -14.90 -4.55
N PRO A 40 -8.53 -15.56 -5.44
CA PRO A 40 -8.27 -14.99 -6.76
C PRO A 40 -9.52 -15.08 -7.65
N THR A 41 -9.86 -13.97 -8.30
CA THR A 41 -10.87 -13.93 -9.37
C THR A 41 -10.36 -13.10 -10.54
N TRP A 42 -10.82 -13.39 -11.76
CA TRP A 42 -10.48 -12.58 -12.93
C TRP A 42 -11.04 -11.17 -12.83
N GLN A 43 -12.25 -11.02 -12.28
CA GLN A 43 -12.89 -9.72 -12.08
C GLN A 43 -12.06 -8.83 -11.14
N ASP A 44 -11.68 -9.34 -9.98
CA ASP A 44 -10.87 -8.57 -9.01
C ASP A 44 -9.45 -8.32 -9.53
N THR A 45 -8.89 -9.23 -10.32
CA THR A 45 -7.59 -9.02 -10.98
C THR A 45 -7.67 -7.86 -11.98
N LEU A 46 -8.72 -7.81 -12.80
CA LEU A 46 -8.95 -6.72 -13.74
C LEU A 46 -9.20 -5.40 -13.02
N LEU A 47 -10.05 -5.39 -11.99
CA LEU A 47 -10.29 -4.20 -11.17
C LEU A 47 -9.02 -3.72 -10.48
N GLY A 48 -8.20 -4.64 -9.95
CA GLY A 48 -6.90 -4.33 -9.36
C GLY A 48 -5.96 -3.68 -10.37
N GLY A 49 -5.82 -4.26 -11.56
CA GLY A 49 -5.02 -3.69 -12.64
C GLY A 49 -5.51 -2.32 -13.12
N LEU A 50 -6.83 -2.12 -13.26
CA LEU A 50 -7.42 -0.82 -13.58
C LEU A 50 -7.14 0.21 -12.48
N LEU A 51 -7.24 -0.18 -11.21
CA LEU A 51 -6.92 0.70 -10.09
C LEU A 51 -5.43 1.09 -10.07
N THR A 52 -4.52 0.17 -10.41
CA THR A 52 -3.10 0.51 -10.60
C THR A 52 -2.94 1.60 -11.65
N LEU A 53 -3.63 1.52 -12.80
CA LEU A 53 -3.55 2.58 -13.82
C LEU A 53 -4.05 3.92 -13.29
N VAL A 54 -5.11 3.93 -12.48
CA VAL A 54 -5.61 5.15 -11.81
C VAL A 54 -4.58 5.72 -10.83
N MET A 55 -3.98 4.87 -10.01
CA MET A 55 -2.95 5.26 -9.03
C MET A 55 -1.69 5.81 -9.73
N LEU A 56 -1.25 5.19 -10.82
CA LEU A 56 -0.15 5.68 -11.64
C LEU A 56 -0.49 7.02 -12.31
N ALA A 57 -1.70 7.16 -12.87
CA ALA A 57 -2.15 8.42 -13.44
C ALA A 57 -2.19 9.55 -12.38
N LEU A 58 -2.64 9.25 -11.15
CA LEU A 58 -2.62 10.18 -10.03
C LEU A 58 -1.18 10.60 -9.68
N ALA A 59 -0.25 9.65 -9.60
CA ALA A 59 1.16 9.93 -9.34
C ALA A 59 1.81 10.77 -10.45
N LEU A 60 1.53 10.45 -11.72
CA LEU A 60 2.04 11.17 -12.89
C LEU A 60 1.50 12.60 -12.96
N THR A 61 0.18 12.77 -12.85
CA THR A 61 -0.46 14.09 -12.85
C THR A 61 0.03 14.95 -11.69
N GLY A 62 0.21 14.36 -10.51
CA GLY A 62 0.86 14.99 -9.37
C GLY A 62 2.29 15.46 -9.66
N SER A 63 3.09 14.65 -10.35
CA SER A 63 4.47 15.00 -10.75
C SER A 63 4.54 16.20 -11.71
N PHE A 64 3.54 16.38 -12.58
CA PHE A 64 3.39 17.59 -13.40
C PHE A 64 2.90 18.78 -12.56
N ALA A 65 1.99 18.56 -11.62
CA ALA A 65 1.51 19.58 -10.70
C ALA A 65 2.58 20.05 -9.70
N ALA A 66 3.71 19.33 -9.58
CA ALA A 66 4.82 19.66 -8.69
C ALA A 66 5.44 21.05 -8.93
N GLU A 67 5.28 21.63 -10.12
CA GLU A 67 5.72 23.01 -10.40
C GLU A 67 4.84 24.06 -9.71
N ARG A 68 3.61 23.68 -9.35
CA ARG A 68 2.58 24.59 -8.84
C ARG A 68 2.16 24.27 -7.39
N TRP A 69 2.40 23.05 -6.92
CA TRP A 69 1.92 22.57 -5.62
C TRP A 69 3.07 22.08 -4.74
N ALA A 70 3.24 22.68 -3.56
CA ALA A 70 4.36 22.40 -2.66
C ALA A 70 4.41 20.95 -2.14
N ALA A 71 3.26 20.30 -1.96
CA ALA A 71 3.20 18.89 -1.54
C ALA A 71 3.77 17.96 -2.61
N TRP A 72 3.34 18.14 -3.86
CA TRP A 72 3.86 17.40 -5.02
C TRP A 72 5.32 17.73 -5.32
N ALA A 73 5.73 18.99 -5.15
CA ALA A 73 7.13 19.40 -5.26
C ALA A 73 8.02 18.67 -4.26
N PHE A 74 7.57 18.58 -3.00
CA PHE A 74 8.27 17.86 -1.95
C PHE A 74 8.36 16.37 -2.27
N LEU A 75 7.24 15.73 -2.60
CA LEU A 75 7.20 14.32 -2.94
C LEU A 75 8.11 14.00 -4.13
N LYS A 76 8.03 14.77 -5.22
CA LYS A 76 8.87 14.57 -6.40
C LYS A 76 10.36 14.64 -6.05
N ARG A 77 10.77 15.64 -5.26
CA ARG A 77 12.16 15.78 -4.79
C ARG A 77 12.57 14.60 -3.92
N TRP A 78 11.70 14.18 -3.01
CA TRP A 78 11.94 13.05 -2.13
C TRP A 78 12.06 11.73 -2.90
N MET A 79 11.17 11.47 -3.86
CA MET A 79 11.22 10.29 -4.73
C MET A 79 12.52 10.25 -5.54
N LEU A 80 12.98 11.38 -6.05
CA LEU A 80 14.27 11.48 -6.76
C LEU A 80 15.47 11.21 -5.84
N GLN A 81 15.37 11.48 -4.53
CA GLN A 81 16.42 11.16 -3.56
C GLN A 81 16.45 9.67 -3.20
N VAL A 82 15.30 8.99 -3.18
CA VAL A 82 15.23 7.55 -2.88
C VAL A 82 15.40 6.66 -4.10
N ALA A 83 15.14 7.14 -5.33
CA ALA A 83 15.27 6.37 -6.56
C ALA A 83 16.63 5.64 -6.72
N PRO A 84 17.79 6.25 -6.38
CA PRO A 84 19.09 5.56 -6.43
C PRO A 84 19.23 4.39 -5.45
N LEU A 85 18.37 4.28 -4.42
CA LEU A 85 18.37 3.12 -3.52
C LEU A 85 17.87 1.87 -4.25
N PHE A 86 16.93 2.05 -5.17
CA PHE A 86 16.30 0.96 -5.93
C PHE A 86 17.14 0.51 -7.13
N SER A 87 18.02 1.35 -7.67
CA SER A 87 18.86 1.00 -8.84
C SER A 87 19.85 -0.15 -8.60
N THR A 88 20.06 -0.53 -7.33
CA THR A 88 20.96 -1.63 -6.94
C THR A 88 20.23 -2.93 -6.58
N ILE A 89 18.89 -2.91 -6.57
CA ILE A 89 18.05 -4.06 -6.23
C ILE A 89 17.78 -4.88 -7.50
N ARG A 90 17.83 -6.21 -7.40
CA ARG A 90 17.52 -7.08 -8.54
C ARG A 90 16.02 -7.10 -8.78
N LEU A 91 15.59 -7.25 -10.03
CA LEU A 91 14.17 -7.32 -10.38
C LEU A 91 13.39 -8.37 -9.56
N ARG A 92 13.99 -9.54 -9.32
CA ARG A 92 13.39 -10.57 -8.45
C ARG A 92 13.10 -10.05 -7.05
N ASP A 93 14.04 -9.32 -6.46
CA ASP A 93 13.93 -8.81 -5.09
C ASP A 93 12.89 -7.68 -5.03
N MET A 94 12.80 -6.85 -6.08
CA MET A 94 11.72 -5.85 -6.23
C MET A 94 10.35 -6.53 -6.26
N VAL A 95 10.15 -7.53 -7.14
CA VAL A 95 8.89 -8.29 -7.23
C VAL A 95 8.53 -8.95 -5.91
N MET A 96 9.49 -9.57 -5.22
CA MET A 96 9.24 -10.16 -3.92
C MET A 96 8.84 -9.12 -2.87
N LEU A 97 9.52 -7.98 -2.84
CA LEU A 97 9.19 -6.90 -1.90
C LEU A 97 7.79 -6.33 -2.16
N SER A 98 7.46 -6.02 -3.42
CA SER A 98 6.15 -5.49 -3.81
C SER A 98 5.02 -6.48 -3.51
N VAL A 99 5.23 -7.78 -3.69
CA VAL A 99 4.24 -8.80 -3.33
C VAL A 99 4.06 -8.87 -1.80
N VAL A 100 5.16 -8.86 -1.04
CA VAL A 100 5.09 -8.91 0.43
C VAL A 100 4.41 -7.67 0.99
N ALA A 101 4.75 -6.48 0.50
CA ALA A 101 4.11 -5.22 0.86
C ALA A 101 2.63 -5.22 0.45
N GLY A 102 2.36 -5.49 -0.83
CA GLY A 102 1.00 -5.47 -1.39
C GLY A 102 0.06 -6.46 -0.72
N PHE A 103 0.49 -7.67 -0.36
CA PHE A 103 -0.37 -8.59 0.40
C PHE A 103 -0.40 -8.28 1.89
N GLY A 104 0.76 -8.01 2.49
CA GLY A 104 0.89 -7.80 3.93
C GLY A 104 0.12 -6.58 4.41
N GLU A 105 0.30 -5.46 3.73
CA GLU A 105 -0.36 -4.21 4.08
C GLU A 105 -1.86 -4.27 3.82
N GLU A 106 -2.31 -4.80 2.68
CA GLU A 106 -3.74 -4.88 2.40
C GLU A 106 -4.46 -5.82 3.38
N ILE A 107 -3.83 -6.93 3.77
CA ILE A 107 -4.36 -7.78 4.83
C ILE A 107 -4.48 -7.00 6.15
N LEU A 108 -3.48 -6.21 6.53
CA LEU A 108 -3.51 -5.42 7.76
C LEU A 108 -4.56 -4.29 7.69
N PHE A 109 -4.47 -3.42 6.70
CA PHE A 109 -5.29 -2.22 6.64
C PHE A 109 -6.72 -2.52 6.18
N ARG A 110 -6.92 -3.40 5.18
CA ARG A 110 -8.24 -3.68 4.58
C ARG A 110 -8.85 -4.93 5.23
N GLY A 111 -8.04 -5.95 5.48
CA GLY A 111 -8.49 -7.18 6.11
C GLY A 111 -8.75 -7.06 7.61
N VAL A 112 -8.01 -6.22 8.34
CA VAL A 112 -8.13 -6.10 9.80
C VAL A 112 -8.69 -4.75 10.23
N LEU A 113 -8.06 -3.64 9.83
CA LEU A 113 -8.40 -2.32 10.37
C LEU A 113 -9.70 -1.75 9.78
N GLN A 114 -9.87 -1.75 8.47
CA GLN A 114 -11.03 -1.13 7.80
C GLN A 114 -12.40 -1.69 8.25
N PRO A 115 -12.58 -3.01 8.50
CA PRO A 115 -13.84 -3.55 9.01
C PRO A 115 -14.20 -3.09 10.43
N ILE A 116 -13.22 -2.60 11.20
CA ILE A 116 -13.38 -2.17 12.59
C ILE A 116 -13.47 -0.64 12.66
N ALA A 117 -12.59 0.04 11.93
CA ALA A 117 -12.35 1.48 12.02
C ALA A 117 -13.00 2.29 10.88
N GLY A 118 -13.51 1.61 9.85
CA GLY A 118 -13.99 2.24 8.63
C GLY A 118 -12.86 2.67 7.69
N ILE A 119 -13.25 3.03 6.46
CA ILE A 119 -12.33 3.36 5.36
C ILE A 119 -11.43 4.56 5.67
N TRP A 120 -11.98 5.60 6.30
CA TRP A 120 -11.26 6.86 6.55
C TRP A 120 -10.10 6.66 7.54
N LEU A 121 -10.37 6.06 8.69
CA LEU A 121 -9.34 5.84 9.70
C LEU A 121 -8.31 4.80 9.24
N ALA A 122 -8.73 3.72 8.56
CA ALA A 122 -7.79 2.75 7.99
C ALA A 122 -6.86 3.40 6.94
N SER A 123 -7.40 4.28 6.08
CA SER A 123 -6.60 5.00 5.06
C SER A 123 -5.67 6.04 5.69
N ALA A 124 -6.10 6.72 6.75
CA ALA A 124 -5.26 7.64 7.50
C ALA A 124 -4.10 6.92 8.22
N LEU A 125 -4.37 5.76 8.84
CA LEU A 125 -3.32 4.94 9.46
C LEU A 125 -2.34 4.38 8.43
N PHE A 126 -2.84 3.96 7.25
CA PHE A 126 -2.00 3.58 6.12
C PHE A 126 -1.03 4.70 5.74
N ALA A 127 -1.54 5.91 5.54
CA ALA A 127 -0.72 7.06 5.22
C ALA A 127 0.24 7.47 6.37
N ALA A 128 -0.18 7.33 7.63
CA ALA A 128 0.64 7.61 8.80
C ALA A 128 1.86 6.69 8.89
N VAL A 129 1.71 5.40 8.61
CA VAL A 129 2.83 4.45 8.59
C VAL A 129 3.86 4.86 7.54
N HIS A 130 3.42 5.35 6.37
CA HIS A 130 4.31 5.85 5.34
C HIS A 130 5.06 7.13 5.74
N VAL A 131 4.48 8.00 6.56
CA VAL A 131 5.20 9.14 7.15
C VAL A 131 6.35 8.68 8.05
N LEU A 132 6.05 7.76 8.97
CA LEU A 132 6.99 7.26 9.98
C LEU A 132 8.15 6.47 9.34
N ARG A 133 7.90 5.83 8.19
CA ARG A 133 8.89 5.07 7.42
C ARG A 133 10.07 5.91 6.92
N TRP A 134 9.81 7.16 6.57
CA TRP A 134 10.70 7.92 5.70
C TRP A 134 11.30 9.18 6.32
N ASP A 135 11.03 9.45 7.60
CA ASP A 135 11.50 10.64 8.35
C ASP A 135 11.40 11.92 7.50
N SER A 136 10.19 12.12 6.99
CA SER A 136 9.89 13.11 5.94
C SER A 136 8.86 14.11 6.46
N ASP A 137 8.62 15.20 5.72
CA ASP A 137 7.57 16.16 6.06
C ASP A 137 6.21 15.45 6.10
N GLY A 138 5.78 15.14 7.33
CA GLY A 138 4.72 14.18 7.56
C GLY A 138 3.36 14.63 7.03
N VAL A 139 3.09 15.93 7.01
CA VAL A 139 1.84 16.45 6.46
C VAL A 139 1.78 16.25 4.95
N LYS A 140 2.89 16.54 4.24
CA LYS A 140 2.94 16.41 2.78
C LYS A 140 2.87 14.96 2.33
N MET A 141 3.54 14.05 3.05
CA MET A 141 3.42 12.61 2.78
C MET A 141 2.04 12.07 3.10
N MET A 142 1.41 12.53 4.19
CA MET A 142 0.03 12.14 4.51
C MET A 142 -0.94 12.52 3.38
N LEU A 143 -0.83 13.76 2.86
CA LEU A 143 -1.67 14.23 1.74
C LEU A 143 -1.44 13.42 0.46
N PHE A 144 -0.24 12.88 0.26
CA PHE A 144 0.05 12.01 -0.87
C PHE A 144 -0.53 10.61 -0.69
N TYR A 145 -0.25 9.93 0.43
CA TYR A 145 -0.63 8.52 0.63
C TYR A 145 -2.09 8.31 1.01
N LEU A 146 -2.79 9.32 1.57
CA LEU A 146 -4.20 9.19 1.96
C LEU A 146 -5.12 8.85 0.77
N PRO A 147 -5.03 9.53 -0.40
CA PRO A 147 -5.74 9.13 -1.61
C PRO A 147 -5.53 7.67 -2.04
N PHE A 148 -4.29 7.16 -2.00
CA PHE A 148 -4.00 5.76 -2.33
C PHE A 148 -4.64 4.82 -1.29
N GLY A 149 -4.58 5.22 -0.02
CA GLY A 149 -5.31 4.62 1.09
C GLY A 149 -6.79 4.39 0.76
N LEU A 150 -7.45 5.48 0.36
CA LEU A 150 -8.88 5.53 0.03
C LEU A 150 -9.22 4.75 -1.25
N LEU A 151 -8.37 4.80 -2.27
CA LEU A 151 -8.57 4.06 -3.52
C LEU A 151 -8.55 2.54 -3.27
N LEU A 152 -7.53 2.04 -2.58
CA LEU A 152 -7.40 0.63 -2.22
C LEU A 152 -8.49 0.18 -1.25
N GLY A 153 -8.83 1.03 -0.27
CA GLY A 153 -9.92 0.78 0.67
C GLY A 153 -11.29 0.79 -0.01
N GLY A 154 -11.48 1.64 -1.02
CA GLY A 154 -12.70 1.72 -1.81
C GLY A 154 -12.91 0.48 -2.67
N LEU A 155 -11.84 -0.04 -3.29
CA LEU A 155 -11.90 -1.30 -4.03
C LEU A 155 -12.27 -2.48 -3.11
N TYR A 156 -11.69 -2.55 -1.92
CA TYR A 156 -12.08 -3.55 -0.94
C TYR A 156 -13.53 -3.38 -0.49
N ALA A 157 -14.00 -2.15 -0.25
CA ALA A 157 -15.38 -1.89 0.11
C ALA A 157 -16.38 -2.27 -0.99
N LEU A 158 -15.99 -2.13 -2.26
CA LEU A 158 -16.79 -2.49 -3.42
C LEU A 158 -16.90 -4.00 -3.64
N THR A 159 -15.80 -4.73 -3.44
CA THR A 159 -15.68 -6.14 -3.81
C THR A 159 -15.87 -7.09 -2.62
N GLY A 160 -15.57 -6.64 -1.40
CA GLY A 160 -15.47 -7.49 -0.21
C GLY A 160 -14.30 -8.50 -0.27
N ASN A 161 -13.45 -8.43 -1.30
CA ASN A 161 -12.34 -9.34 -1.53
C ASN A 161 -11.02 -8.58 -1.49
N LEU A 162 -10.05 -9.08 -0.73
CA LEU A 162 -8.72 -8.46 -0.61
C LEU A 162 -7.91 -8.59 -1.89
N TRP A 163 -8.20 -9.58 -2.75
CA TRP A 163 -7.38 -9.91 -3.92
C TRP A 163 -7.12 -8.71 -4.83
N GLY A 164 -8.17 -7.96 -5.18
CA GLY A 164 -8.05 -6.81 -6.08
C GLY A 164 -7.14 -5.71 -5.51
N SER A 165 -7.29 -5.40 -4.21
CA SER A 165 -6.43 -4.43 -3.53
C SER A 165 -4.99 -4.91 -3.43
N CYS A 166 -4.76 -6.21 -3.12
CA CYS A 166 -3.42 -6.79 -3.08
C CYS A 166 -2.73 -6.71 -4.44
N VAL A 167 -3.45 -7.02 -5.52
CA VAL A 167 -2.95 -6.90 -6.91
C VAL A 167 -2.64 -5.45 -7.23
N ALA A 168 -3.56 -4.54 -6.94
CA ALA A 168 -3.39 -3.12 -7.24
C ALA A 168 -2.15 -2.53 -6.57
N HIS A 169 -1.98 -2.82 -5.27
CA HIS A 169 -0.84 -2.36 -4.46
C HIS A 169 0.46 -2.99 -4.96
N THR A 170 0.49 -4.32 -5.16
CA THR A 170 1.68 -5.02 -5.69
C THR A 170 2.15 -4.43 -7.02
N LEU A 171 1.22 -4.12 -7.93
CA LEU A 171 1.56 -3.60 -9.26
C LEU A 171 1.92 -2.11 -9.23
N TYR A 172 1.35 -1.33 -8.32
CA TYR A 172 1.69 0.09 -8.16
C TYR A 172 3.09 0.28 -7.54
N ASP A 173 3.50 -0.66 -6.69
CA ASP A 173 4.83 -0.64 -6.06
C ASP A 173 5.98 -1.05 -7.00
N LEU A 174 5.66 -1.63 -8.17
CA LEU A 174 6.64 -2.05 -9.19
C LEU A 174 6.98 -0.92 -10.16
#